data_AF-A0A5P0ZHX1-F1
#
_entry.id   AF-A0A5P0ZHX1-F1
#
_cell.length_a   1.000
_cell.length_b   1.000
_cell.length_c   1.000
_cell.angle_alpha   90.00
_cell.angle_beta   90.00
_cell.angle_gamma   90.00
#
_symmetry.space_group_name_H-M   'P 1'
#
loop_
_entity.id
_entity.type
_entity.pdbx_description
1 polymer ?
#
loop_
_entity_poly.entity_id
_entity_poly.type
_entity_poly.pdbx_seq_one_letter_code
_entity_poly.pdbx_strand_id
1 'polypeptide(L)'
;MSFFDRDKKSSETAGNQSNFNNASQLNNDQSQFSSVPPYPQDDNSTPDHLQQQQQADPDVHMSAQATPPVDHITDADMPDDNASVRPDGPELNGYYYEEQTVPAKNNNDWEGTETQLDSLKSQETTLKDQLRHELLSSRSYYNYVLSSLGDDQDNARAQTNDQIDKINTSLKKWFDSDEMANEIFLDPNRNYFIFHDHLDINPDDGESQMWRQLTDTFNDHGFLANTITVSYDDMANQTWADYQNSGLVNPNSYLLNMYNDLQGRNQNVAVSPAEIPFEDNYRIEHDNEKNIDKVYDDDNLIMEVARDNKNQLKIIRHYDDRKLLSRDIFDVNGVNSATQFYDPQNPNRVIRENFYRQDGTLVLIKSYTEDEPFIQLFSRGNVLISTFASDEDLIFWWLKNQALRNMQATIFVSIDSHFYKRLLGLRKYSVEIIPIVMTQDQNAGVVTNLLDGTDKVTAVFAGNKNVNGYLNKNAKVKMDISTLNDVETPIYKH
;
A
#
# COMPACT_ATOMS: atom_id res chain seq x y z
N MET A 1 9.88 70.45 5.93
CA MET A 1 8.43 70.64 6.12
C MET A 1 7.77 69.38 5.56
N SER A 2 7.38 68.43 6.41
CA SER A 2 6.10 68.41 7.17
C SER A 2 4.97 67.95 6.24
N PHE A 3 4.66 66.65 6.20
CA PHE A 3 3.86 65.84 7.15
C PHE A 3 2.36 65.87 6.83
N PHE A 4 1.71 64.73 7.07
CA PHE A 4 0.30 64.43 6.81
C PHE A 4 -0.66 65.41 7.50
N ASP A 5 -1.89 65.47 6.97
CA ASP A 5 -3.07 65.65 7.81
C ASP A 5 -4.12 64.58 7.46
N ARG A 6 -4.64 63.89 8.48
CA ARG A 6 -5.70 62.88 8.39
C ARG A 6 -6.49 62.94 9.69
N ASP A 7 -7.77 63.29 9.60
CA ASP A 7 -8.52 63.73 10.76
C ASP A 7 -9.01 62.60 11.68
N LYS A 8 -9.17 62.98 12.95
CA LYS A 8 -9.29 62.16 14.19
C LYS A 8 -10.51 61.25 14.33
N LYS A 9 -10.36 60.22 15.19
CA LYS A 9 -11.01 60.09 16.53
C LYS A 9 -10.41 58.88 17.30
N SER A 10 -9.72 59.08 18.43
CA SER A 10 -10.19 58.90 19.84
C SER A 10 -10.73 57.48 20.15
N SER A 11 -10.39 56.73 21.22
CA SER A 11 -9.73 57.02 22.53
C SER A 11 -9.66 55.69 23.34
N GLU A 12 -8.80 55.38 24.32
CA GLU A 12 -7.63 56.06 24.94
C GLU A 12 -6.83 55.10 25.88
N THR A 13 -5.61 55.52 26.31
CA THR A 13 -4.98 55.44 27.67
C THR A 13 -5.20 54.22 28.60
N ALA A 14 -4.22 53.59 29.28
CA ALA A 14 -2.74 53.55 29.23
C ALA A 14 -2.21 52.40 30.12
N GLY A 15 -0.95 51.99 29.98
CA GLY A 15 -0.33 50.99 30.85
C GLY A 15 1.07 50.57 30.38
N ASN A 16 2.08 51.42 30.58
CA ASN A 16 3.44 51.19 30.12
C ASN A 16 4.37 50.85 31.29
N GLN A 17 5.00 49.68 31.29
CA GLN A 17 6.32 49.53 31.90
C GLN A 17 7.13 48.37 31.28
N SER A 18 8.39 48.69 31.01
CA SER A 18 9.38 47.84 30.35
C SER A 18 9.97 46.78 31.28
N ASN A 19 10.29 45.60 30.73
CA ASN A 19 11.41 44.80 31.20
C ASN A 19 12.25 44.36 30.00
N PHE A 20 13.50 44.83 29.95
CA PHE A 20 14.53 44.19 29.14
C PHE A 20 14.96 42.91 29.87
N ASN A 21 14.97 41.78 29.16
CA ASN A 21 15.96 40.73 29.40
C ASN A 21 16.25 40.01 28.10
N ASN A 22 17.54 39.72 27.89
CA ASN A 22 18.10 39.31 26.61
C ASN A 22 18.58 37.86 26.73
N ALA A 23 17.96 36.91 26.02
CA ALA A 23 18.45 35.54 25.90
C ALA A 23 17.93 34.84 24.63
N SER A 24 18.86 34.21 23.91
CA SER A 24 18.66 33.12 22.94
C SER A 24 17.66 33.33 21.78
N GLN A 25 18.21 33.70 20.64
CA GLN A 25 17.72 33.24 19.33
C GLN A 25 17.80 31.71 19.24
N LEU A 26 16.79 31.08 18.64
CA LEU A 26 16.91 29.85 17.85
C LEU A 26 15.73 29.82 16.86
N ASN A 27 16.02 29.57 15.58
CA ASN A 27 15.09 29.71 14.45
C ASN A 27 14.03 28.57 14.48
N ASN A 28 12.81 28.67 13.94
CA ASN A 28 12.24 29.48 12.85
C ASN A 28 12.63 29.03 11.42
N ASP A 29 12.38 27.74 11.11
CA ASP A 29 12.56 27.11 9.78
C ASP A 29 11.24 26.81 9.02
N GLN A 30 10.20 27.62 9.26
CA GLN A 30 9.02 27.69 8.38
C GLN A 30 9.07 29.00 7.56
N SER A 31 9.67 28.99 6.35
CA SER A 31 9.41 29.99 5.26
C SER A 31 10.40 30.00 4.05
N GLN A 32 11.13 28.92 3.72
CA GLN A 32 12.08 29.00 2.57
C GLN A 32 11.46 28.93 1.16
N PHE A 33 10.17 28.58 1.04
CA PHE A 33 9.48 28.40 -0.27
C PHE A 33 8.23 29.26 -0.48
N SER A 34 8.28 30.56 -0.10
CA SER A 34 7.15 31.52 -0.24
C SER A 34 6.65 31.81 -1.68
N SER A 35 7.13 31.08 -2.68
CA SER A 35 6.72 31.16 -4.09
C SER A 35 6.09 29.88 -4.64
N VAL A 36 6.01 28.82 -3.83
CA VAL A 36 5.26 27.60 -4.15
C VAL A 36 3.79 27.83 -3.72
N PRO A 37 2.79 27.55 -4.57
CA PRO A 37 1.40 27.56 -4.15
C PRO A 37 1.20 26.53 -3.02
N PRO A 38 0.56 26.87 -1.89
CA PRO A 38 0.40 25.92 -0.80
C PRO A 38 -0.41 24.71 -1.26
N TYR A 39 0.08 23.51 -0.93
CA TYR A 39 -0.70 22.28 -1.07
C TYR A 39 -2.03 22.43 -0.29
N PRO A 40 -3.18 22.00 -0.84
CA PRO A 40 -4.44 22.06 -0.12
C PRO A 40 -4.35 21.24 1.18
N GLN A 41 -4.54 21.89 2.33
CA GLN A 41 -4.78 21.19 3.58
C GLN A 41 -6.27 20.89 3.65
N ASP A 42 -6.63 19.62 3.78
CA ASP A 42 -8.01 19.23 4.09
C ASP A 42 -8.36 19.75 5.49
N ASP A 43 -9.32 20.66 5.57
CA ASP A 43 -9.99 21.00 6.82
C ASP A 43 -10.70 19.74 7.32
N ASN A 44 -10.09 19.08 8.31
CA ASN A 44 -10.51 17.76 8.78
C ASN A 44 -11.82 17.83 9.60
N SER A 45 -12.93 18.06 8.91
CA SER A 45 -14.29 17.93 9.43
C SER A 45 -14.80 16.52 9.16
N THR A 46 -14.60 15.62 10.12
CA THR A 46 -15.07 14.23 10.10
C THR A 46 -16.58 14.13 9.81
N PRO A 47 -16.99 13.37 8.79
CA PRO A 47 -18.38 12.94 8.63
C PRO A 47 -18.73 11.88 9.68
N ASP A 48 -19.34 12.32 10.76
CA ASP A 48 -19.71 11.51 11.93
C ASP A 48 -20.89 10.56 11.63
N HIS A 49 -20.66 9.45 10.90
CA HIS A 49 -21.71 8.46 10.57
C HIS A 49 -21.23 6.99 10.40
N LEU A 50 -20.48 6.45 11.37
CA LEU A 50 -20.36 4.99 11.58
C LEU A 50 -20.36 4.62 13.08
N GLN A 51 -21.50 4.80 13.76
CA GLN A 51 -21.76 4.22 15.09
C GLN A 51 -23.11 3.51 15.15
N GLN A 52 -23.09 2.18 15.04
CA GLN A 52 -24.06 1.17 15.54
C GLN A 52 -23.77 -0.17 14.82
N GLN A 53 -23.64 -1.34 15.45
CA GLN A 53 -23.92 -1.76 16.83
C GLN A 53 -22.85 -2.76 17.32
N GLN A 54 -22.36 -2.58 18.56
CA GLN A 54 -22.07 -3.68 19.48
C GLN A 54 -22.48 -3.21 20.88
N GLN A 55 -23.46 -3.88 21.50
CA GLN A 55 -23.87 -3.60 22.87
C GLN A 55 -22.93 -4.30 23.85
N ALA A 56 -22.54 -3.59 24.90
CA ALA A 56 -21.72 -4.10 25.99
C ALA A 56 -22.57 -4.74 27.09
N ASP A 57 -21.98 -5.67 27.85
CA ASP A 57 -22.07 -5.73 29.32
C ASP A 57 -20.91 -6.62 29.88
N PRO A 58 -20.62 -6.70 31.20
CA PRO A 58 -19.35 -6.16 31.70
C PRO A 58 -18.53 -7.10 32.62
N ASP A 59 -17.58 -6.49 33.35
CA ASP A 59 -16.83 -6.97 34.52
C ASP A 59 -15.74 -8.06 34.34
N VAL A 60 -14.47 -7.61 34.43
CA VAL A 60 -13.56 -8.00 35.53
C VAL A 60 -12.67 -6.82 35.93
N HIS A 61 -12.72 -6.41 37.19
CA HIS A 61 -11.78 -5.47 37.81
C HIS A 61 -10.38 -6.10 38.01
N MET A 62 -9.31 -5.33 37.80
CA MET A 62 -8.21 -5.31 38.78
C MET A 62 -7.40 -4.00 38.77
N SER A 63 -7.20 -3.46 39.96
CA SER A 63 -6.51 -2.19 40.23
C SER A 63 -5.15 -2.42 40.91
N ALA A 64 -4.12 -1.65 40.56
CA ALA A 64 -2.98 -1.40 41.45
C ALA A 64 -2.33 -0.04 41.14
N GLN A 65 -2.00 0.71 42.20
CA GLN A 65 -1.49 2.07 42.16
C GLN A 65 -0.33 2.17 43.17
N ALA A 66 0.87 2.61 42.75
CA ALA A 66 2.01 2.79 43.66
C ALA A 66 3.08 3.79 43.14
N THR A 67 3.13 4.98 43.76
CA THR A 67 4.34 5.81 43.98
C THR A 67 5.25 5.14 45.04
N PRO A 68 6.58 5.41 45.18
CA PRO A 68 7.19 6.75 45.44
C PRO A 68 8.71 6.83 45.01
N PRO A 69 9.64 7.58 45.65
CA PRO A 69 9.65 8.92 46.28
C PRO A 69 10.67 9.91 45.64
N VAL A 70 10.79 11.11 46.21
CA VAL A 70 11.80 12.15 45.93
C VAL A 70 12.89 12.17 47.03
N ASP A 71 14.13 12.53 46.71
CA ASP A 71 15.14 12.98 47.69
C ASP A 71 16.07 14.07 47.10
N HIS A 72 16.66 14.93 47.95
CA HIS A 72 17.04 16.31 47.58
C HIS A 72 18.25 16.86 48.39
N ILE A 73 19.37 17.22 47.75
CA ILE A 73 20.59 17.90 48.30
C ILE A 73 21.23 18.66 47.10
N THR A 74 21.33 19.99 46.92
CA THR A 74 21.79 21.20 47.67
C THR A 74 23.30 21.54 47.60
N ASP A 75 23.57 22.65 46.90
CA ASP A 75 24.59 23.72 47.07
C ASP A 75 26.13 23.49 47.19
N ALA A 76 26.85 24.32 46.41
CA ALA A 76 27.92 25.29 46.74
C ALA A 76 29.00 24.98 47.84
N ASP A 77 30.20 25.57 47.89
CA ASP A 77 30.69 26.85 47.32
C ASP A 77 32.24 26.99 47.41
N MET A 78 32.83 28.03 46.77
CA MET A 78 34.03 28.80 47.21
C MET A 78 35.48 28.17 47.24
N PRO A 79 36.58 28.96 47.32
CA PRO A 79 36.81 30.37 46.88
C PRO A 79 38.24 30.72 46.31
N ASP A 80 38.38 32.02 45.95
CA ASP A 80 39.56 32.93 46.11
C ASP A 80 40.88 32.76 45.33
N ASP A 81 41.68 33.82 45.09
CA ASP A 81 41.43 35.26 44.83
C ASP A 81 42.78 35.96 44.46
N ASN A 82 42.75 37.01 43.62
CA ASN A 82 43.53 38.26 43.80
C ASN A 82 43.45 39.21 42.60
N ALA A 83 43.36 40.52 42.89
CA ALA A 83 43.40 41.60 41.92
C ALA A 83 44.33 42.74 42.36
N SER A 84 44.90 43.52 41.43
CA SER A 84 45.24 44.95 41.69
C SER A 84 45.44 45.83 40.44
N VAL A 85 44.54 46.81 40.28
CA VAL A 85 44.80 48.27 40.06
C VAL A 85 45.54 48.78 38.79
N ARG A 86 44.94 49.80 38.13
CA ARG A 86 45.50 50.69 37.07
C ARG A 86 46.00 52.04 37.66
N PRO A 87 46.75 52.91 36.93
CA PRO A 87 46.08 54.02 36.20
C PRO A 87 46.79 54.60 34.94
N ASP A 88 46.04 55.45 34.21
CA ASP A 88 46.39 56.61 33.34
C ASP A 88 47.38 56.54 32.14
N GLY A 89 47.00 57.24 31.05
CA GLY A 89 47.92 57.81 30.05
C GLY A 89 47.64 57.46 28.57
N PRO A 90 47.61 58.41 27.61
CA PRO A 90 47.19 58.17 26.23
C PRO A 90 48.34 58.10 25.21
N GLU A 91 48.11 57.48 24.04
CA GLU A 91 48.26 58.08 22.69
C GLU A 91 48.06 57.06 21.54
N LEU A 92 47.61 57.53 20.37
CA LEU A 92 47.66 56.78 19.11
C LEU A 92 49.01 57.02 18.43
N ASN A 93 49.61 55.98 17.82
CA ASN A 93 50.03 55.96 16.41
C ASN A 93 50.91 54.73 16.07
N GLY A 94 50.95 54.37 14.79
CA GLY A 94 52.11 53.71 14.18
C GLY A 94 51.86 52.34 13.58
N TYR A 95 51.65 52.30 12.26
CA TYR A 95 51.68 51.08 11.47
C TYR A 95 53.04 50.39 11.55
N TYR A 96 53.05 49.09 11.86
CA TYR A 96 54.01 48.15 11.30
C TYR A 96 53.26 46.90 10.86
N TYR A 97 53.54 46.43 9.64
CA TYR A 97 53.06 45.15 9.15
C TYR A 97 53.96 44.06 9.72
N GLU A 98 53.41 43.16 10.53
CA GLU A 98 54.03 41.85 10.73
C GLU A 98 53.55 40.92 9.60
N GLU A 99 54.49 40.24 8.95
CA GLU A 99 54.16 39.23 7.94
C GLU A 99 53.38 38.10 8.61
N GLN A 100 52.09 37.97 8.27
CA GLN A 100 51.32 36.79 8.67
C GLN A 100 51.99 35.55 8.07
N THR A 101 52.50 34.70 8.95
CA THR A 101 52.99 33.37 8.58
C THR A 101 51.85 32.60 7.92
N VAL A 102 52.08 32.17 6.67
CA VAL A 102 51.12 31.30 5.97
C VAL A 102 50.96 30.04 6.83
N PRO A 103 49.74 29.70 7.30
CA PRO A 103 49.55 28.54 8.17
C PRO A 103 50.04 27.27 7.47
N ALA A 104 50.81 26.46 8.19
CA ALA A 104 51.28 25.18 7.67
C ALA A 104 50.07 24.32 7.27
N LYS A 105 50.06 23.83 6.03
CA LYS A 105 48.94 23.12 5.42
C LYS A 105 48.65 21.81 6.19
N ASN A 106 47.67 21.85 7.08
CA ASN A 106 47.24 20.71 7.86
C ASN A 106 46.27 19.87 7.01
N ASN A 107 46.68 18.68 6.56
CA ASN A 107 45.89 17.90 5.60
C ASN A 107 44.53 17.41 6.16
N ASN A 108 44.36 17.37 7.47
CA ASN A 108 43.15 16.85 8.13
C ASN A 108 41.96 17.83 8.09
N ASP A 109 42.18 19.10 7.72
CA ASP A 109 41.11 20.12 7.64
C ASP A 109 40.26 19.95 6.35
N TRP A 110 40.86 19.33 5.32
CA TRP A 110 40.21 19.05 4.05
C TRP A 110 39.20 17.92 4.14
N GLU A 111 39.48 16.84 4.87
CA GLU A 111 38.52 15.73 5.05
C GLU A 111 37.25 16.18 5.78
N GLY A 112 37.39 17.07 6.77
CA GLY A 112 36.24 17.70 7.45
C GLY A 112 35.44 18.62 6.53
N THR A 113 36.13 19.44 5.74
CA THR A 113 35.50 20.34 4.75
C THR A 113 34.81 19.58 3.61
N GLU A 114 35.40 18.47 3.16
CA GLU A 114 34.87 17.56 2.14
C GLU A 114 33.63 16.82 2.65
N THR A 115 33.67 16.29 3.87
CA THR A 115 32.51 15.68 4.53
C THR A 115 31.36 16.69 4.72
N GLN A 116 31.67 17.93 5.09
CA GLN A 116 30.66 19.00 5.18
C GLN A 116 30.08 19.38 3.82
N LEU A 117 30.93 19.48 2.79
CA LEU A 117 30.50 19.78 1.43
C LEU A 117 29.61 18.67 0.86
N ASP A 118 29.93 17.40 1.11
CA ASP A 118 29.13 16.26 0.66
C ASP A 118 27.82 16.12 1.44
N SER A 119 27.83 16.44 2.75
CA SER A 119 26.61 16.59 3.54
C SER A 119 25.70 17.70 2.98
N LEU A 120 26.27 18.86 2.65
CA LEU A 120 25.53 19.98 2.03
C LEU A 120 24.98 19.64 0.64
N LYS A 121 25.76 18.96 -0.22
CA LYS A 121 25.27 18.44 -1.52
C LYS A 121 24.14 17.44 -1.34
N SER A 122 24.23 16.57 -0.32
CA SER A 122 23.19 15.59 0.00
C SER A 122 21.90 16.29 0.45
N GLN A 123 22.00 17.28 1.36
CA GLN A 123 20.88 18.11 1.77
C GLN A 123 20.26 18.90 0.60
N GLU A 124 21.08 19.51 -0.27
CA GLU A 124 20.60 20.20 -1.47
C GLU A 124 19.86 19.24 -2.41
N THR A 125 20.36 18.02 -2.57
CA THR A 125 19.73 16.98 -3.41
C THR A 125 18.38 16.56 -2.82
N THR A 126 18.31 16.28 -1.51
CA THR A 126 17.06 15.94 -0.81
C THR A 126 16.02 17.07 -0.90
N LEU A 127 16.43 18.33 -0.69
CA LEU A 127 15.54 19.50 -0.82
C LEU A 127 15.04 19.69 -2.26
N LYS A 128 15.88 19.41 -3.27
CA LYS A 128 15.48 19.44 -4.68
C LYS A 128 14.52 18.31 -5.03
N ASP A 129 14.74 17.08 -4.54
CA ASP A 129 13.83 15.96 -4.72
C ASP A 129 12.46 16.25 -4.05
N GLN A 130 12.45 16.81 -2.84
CA GLN A 130 11.23 17.24 -2.13
C GLN A 130 10.47 18.33 -2.89
N LEU A 131 11.14 19.41 -3.29
CA LEU A 131 10.54 20.50 -4.08
C LEU A 131 9.99 20.00 -5.43
N ARG A 132 10.70 19.06 -6.07
CA ARG A 132 10.26 18.43 -7.31
C ARG A 132 8.96 17.66 -7.08
N HIS A 133 8.93 16.82 -6.05
CA HIS A 133 7.74 16.04 -5.68
C HIS A 133 6.56 16.97 -5.37
N GLU A 134 6.74 17.99 -4.51
CA GLU A 134 5.67 18.94 -4.15
C GLU A 134 5.08 19.65 -5.38
N LEU A 135 5.92 20.14 -6.30
CA LEU A 135 5.46 20.79 -7.53
C LEU A 135 4.74 19.82 -8.46
N LEU A 136 5.23 18.60 -8.63
CA LEU A 136 4.62 17.60 -9.52
C LEU A 136 3.30 17.05 -8.96
N SER A 137 3.22 16.78 -7.65
CA SER A 137 1.97 16.42 -6.94
C SER A 137 0.94 17.55 -7.02
N SER A 138 1.35 18.79 -6.76
CA SER A 138 0.46 19.96 -6.88
C SER A 138 -0.07 20.14 -8.31
N ARG A 139 0.77 19.93 -9.32
CA ARG A 139 0.33 19.99 -10.73
C ARG A 139 -0.64 18.85 -11.06
N SER A 140 -0.42 17.66 -10.51
CA SER A 140 -1.33 16.51 -10.65
C SER A 140 -2.71 16.83 -10.09
N TYR A 141 -2.78 17.33 -8.85
CA TYR A 141 -4.01 17.79 -8.22
C TYR A 141 -4.75 18.83 -9.07
N TYR A 142 -4.08 19.88 -9.55
CA TYR A 142 -4.75 20.89 -10.38
C TYR A 142 -5.17 20.37 -11.76
N ASN A 143 -4.45 19.41 -12.37
CA ASN A 143 -4.92 18.72 -13.58
C ASN A 143 -6.21 17.92 -13.29
N TYR A 144 -6.26 17.20 -12.16
CA TYR A 144 -7.46 16.48 -11.73
C TYR A 144 -8.65 17.42 -11.49
N VAL A 145 -8.45 18.51 -10.76
CA VAL A 145 -9.47 19.56 -10.57
C VAL A 145 -9.94 20.10 -11.93
N LEU A 146 -9.02 20.46 -12.83
CA LEU A 146 -9.37 20.97 -14.17
C LEU A 146 -10.22 19.96 -14.98
N SER A 147 -9.99 18.66 -14.80
CA SER A 147 -10.73 17.59 -15.47
C SER A 147 -12.11 17.30 -14.88
N SER A 148 -12.34 17.66 -13.61
CA SER A 148 -13.62 17.46 -12.92
C SER A 148 -14.54 18.70 -12.96
N LEU A 149 -14.01 19.88 -13.28
CA LEU A 149 -14.79 21.09 -13.51
C LEU A 149 -15.69 20.98 -14.76
N GLY A 150 -16.94 21.45 -14.63
CA GLY A 150 -17.90 21.51 -15.73
C GLY A 150 -17.54 22.55 -16.79
N ASP A 151 -18.03 22.36 -18.02
CA ASP A 151 -17.78 23.30 -19.12
C ASP A 151 -18.39 24.69 -18.92
N ASP A 152 -19.34 24.84 -17.99
CA ASP A 152 -19.96 26.11 -17.58
C ASP A 152 -19.18 26.86 -16.48
N GLN A 153 -18.07 26.30 -15.99
CA GLN A 153 -17.31 26.82 -14.85
C GLN A 153 -16.07 27.64 -15.26
N ASP A 154 -16.19 28.47 -16.30
CA ASP A 154 -15.10 29.24 -16.94
C ASP A 154 -14.13 29.91 -15.95
N ASN A 155 -14.66 30.62 -14.94
CA ASN A 155 -13.84 31.32 -13.94
C ASN A 155 -12.98 30.35 -13.10
N ALA A 156 -13.52 29.20 -12.72
CA ALA A 156 -12.79 28.20 -11.96
C ALA A 156 -11.72 27.52 -12.84
N ARG A 157 -12.06 27.20 -14.09
CA ARG A 157 -11.11 26.64 -15.07
C ARG A 157 -9.94 27.60 -15.32
N ALA A 158 -10.22 28.89 -15.48
CA ALA A 158 -9.19 29.93 -15.60
C ALA A 158 -8.28 29.99 -14.37
N GLN A 159 -8.85 30.01 -13.16
CA GLN A 159 -8.08 30.01 -11.91
C GLN A 159 -7.21 28.75 -11.73
N THR A 160 -7.72 27.58 -12.10
CA THR A 160 -6.95 26.32 -12.05
C THR A 160 -5.81 26.31 -13.07
N ASN A 161 -6.04 26.80 -14.30
CA ASN A 161 -4.98 26.99 -15.29
C ASN A 161 -3.89 27.96 -14.80
N ASP A 162 -4.27 29.08 -14.19
CA ASP A 162 -3.32 30.04 -13.58
C ASP A 162 -2.43 29.40 -12.52
N GLN A 163 -2.90 28.39 -11.77
CA GLN A 163 -2.06 27.66 -10.81
C GLN A 163 -1.12 26.68 -11.52
N ILE A 164 -1.61 25.96 -12.54
CA ILE A 164 -0.79 25.06 -13.38
C ILE A 164 0.36 25.84 -14.03
N ASP A 165 0.11 27.04 -14.56
CA ASP A 165 1.12 27.89 -15.20
C ASP A 165 2.17 28.44 -14.21
N LYS A 166 1.77 28.77 -12.98
CA LYS A 166 2.72 29.11 -11.91
C LYS A 166 3.62 27.92 -11.56
N ILE A 167 3.05 26.72 -11.47
CA ILE A 167 3.81 25.50 -11.16
C ILE A 167 4.77 25.17 -12.31
N ASN A 168 4.33 25.24 -13.57
CA ASN A 168 5.18 25.08 -14.74
C ASN A 168 6.33 26.11 -14.78
N THR A 169 6.06 27.36 -14.37
CA THR A 169 7.08 28.41 -14.23
C THR A 169 8.11 28.05 -13.15
N SER A 170 7.67 27.52 -12.00
CA SER A 170 8.56 27.04 -10.93
C SER A 170 9.37 25.81 -11.36
N LEU A 171 8.78 24.85 -12.07
CA LEU A 171 9.48 23.68 -12.60
C LEU A 171 10.59 24.10 -13.58
N LYS A 172 10.27 24.98 -14.54
CA LYS A 172 11.27 25.59 -15.45
C LYS A 172 12.39 26.34 -14.71
N LYS A 173 12.07 27.05 -13.63
CA LYS A 173 13.05 27.83 -12.85
C LYS A 173 14.04 26.94 -12.07
N TRP A 174 13.58 25.82 -11.51
CA TRP A 174 14.37 25.00 -10.60
C TRP A 174 14.97 23.74 -11.24
N PHE A 175 14.40 23.27 -12.35
CA PHE A 175 14.77 22.02 -13.02
C PHE A 175 14.91 22.13 -14.54
N ASP A 176 14.96 23.35 -15.08
CA ASP A 176 15.13 23.68 -16.52
C ASP A 176 14.07 23.09 -17.49
N SER A 177 13.01 22.47 -16.98
CA SER A 177 11.93 21.86 -17.78
C SER A 177 10.62 21.75 -17.00
N ASP A 178 9.49 21.89 -17.69
CA ASP A 178 8.15 21.50 -17.23
C ASP A 178 7.61 20.24 -17.93
N GLU A 179 8.38 19.59 -18.80
CA GLU A 179 7.94 18.38 -19.54
C GLU A 179 8.05 17.07 -18.72
N MET A 180 8.31 17.17 -17.41
CA MET A 180 8.35 16.01 -16.51
C MET A 180 6.97 15.36 -16.35
N ALA A 181 6.92 14.04 -16.12
CA ALA A 181 5.71 13.38 -15.62
C ALA A 181 5.28 13.98 -14.28
N ASN A 182 3.97 14.01 -13.99
CA ASN A 182 3.51 14.34 -12.64
C ASN A 182 3.70 13.13 -11.71
N GLU A 183 3.55 13.36 -10.41
CA GLU A 183 3.18 12.29 -9.47
C GLU A 183 1.71 11.89 -9.70
N ILE A 184 1.34 10.66 -9.33
CA ILE A 184 -0.04 10.17 -9.44
C ILE A 184 -0.90 10.87 -8.38
N PHE A 185 -1.97 11.52 -8.80
CA PHE A 185 -2.98 12.00 -7.86
C PHE A 185 -3.93 10.86 -7.48
N LEU A 186 -4.01 10.57 -6.18
CA LEU A 186 -4.93 9.60 -5.61
C LEU A 186 -6.14 10.33 -5.02
N ASP A 187 -7.30 10.20 -5.67
CA ASP A 187 -8.58 10.80 -5.23
C ASP A 187 -9.11 10.11 -3.95
N PRO A 188 -9.30 10.83 -2.82
CA PRO A 188 -9.78 10.24 -1.56
C PRO A 188 -11.22 9.69 -1.64
N ASN A 189 -11.96 9.98 -2.72
CA ASN A 189 -13.32 9.46 -2.94
C ASN A 189 -13.35 8.07 -3.61
N ARG A 190 -12.18 7.46 -3.89
CA ARG A 190 -12.04 6.16 -4.56
C ARG A 190 -11.64 5.06 -3.58
N ASN A 191 -12.06 3.84 -3.89
CA ASN A 191 -11.66 2.64 -3.15
C ASN A 191 -10.40 2.04 -3.79
N TYR A 192 -9.35 1.84 -3.00
CA TYR A 192 -8.06 1.36 -3.50
C TYR A 192 -7.93 -0.15 -3.32
N PHE A 193 -7.44 -0.81 -4.37
CA PHE A 193 -7.20 -2.25 -4.40
C PHE A 193 -5.87 -2.58 -5.06
N ILE A 194 -5.07 -3.46 -4.44
CA ILE A 194 -3.96 -4.16 -5.09
C ILE A 194 -4.52 -5.47 -5.63
N PHE A 195 -4.35 -5.73 -6.92
CA PHE A 195 -4.71 -6.99 -7.56
C PHE A 195 -3.49 -7.92 -7.60
N HIS A 196 -3.66 -9.12 -7.06
CA HIS A 196 -2.66 -10.18 -7.09
C HIS A 196 -3.31 -11.51 -7.50
N ASP A 197 -2.60 -12.37 -8.22
CA ASP A 197 -3.20 -13.55 -8.84
C ASP A 197 -3.59 -14.61 -7.77
N HIS A 198 -2.70 -14.86 -6.80
CA HIS A 198 -2.86 -15.73 -5.62
C HIS A 198 -2.21 -15.11 -4.37
N LEU A 199 -2.26 -15.76 -3.20
CA LEU A 199 -1.41 -15.42 -2.05
C LEU A 199 -0.54 -16.63 -1.73
N ASP A 200 0.77 -16.45 -1.57
CA ASP A 200 1.67 -17.51 -1.13
C ASP A 200 1.70 -17.59 0.40
N ILE A 201 1.58 -18.79 0.97
CA ILE A 201 1.58 -18.98 2.44
C ILE A 201 2.93 -18.56 3.05
N ASN A 202 4.00 -18.70 2.27
CA ASN A 202 5.34 -18.24 2.61
C ASN A 202 5.88 -17.46 1.41
N PRO A 203 5.59 -16.15 1.29
CA PRO A 203 6.10 -15.33 0.20
C PRO A 203 7.63 -15.32 0.22
N ASP A 204 8.26 -15.22 -0.95
CA ASP A 204 9.71 -15.04 -1.00
C ASP A 204 10.14 -13.62 -0.58
N ASP A 205 11.45 -13.37 -0.49
CA ASP A 205 11.98 -12.07 -0.09
C ASP A 205 11.55 -10.94 -1.04
N GLY A 206 11.37 -11.23 -2.33
CA GLY A 206 10.97 -10.26 -3.35
C GLY A 206 9.49 -9.91 -3.29
N GLU A 207 8.62 -10.91 -3.15
CA GLU A 207 7.18 -10.68 -2.91
C GLU A 207 6.96 -9.98 -1.56
N SER A 208 7.66 -10.40 -0.51
CA SER A 208 7.64 -9.75 0.81
C SER A 208 8.10 -8.29 0.74
N GLN A 209 9.12 -7.98 -0.05
CA GLN A 209 9.57 -6.62 -0.28
C GLN A 209 8.53 -5.81 -1.05
N MET A 210 7.94 -6.36 -2.12
CA MET A 210 6.86 -5.71 -2.88
C MET A 210 5.67 -5.35 -1.99
N TRP A 211 5.19 -6.26 -1.13
CA TRP A 211 4.09 -6.00 -0.21
C TRP A 211 4.40 -4.86 0.78
N ARG A 212 5.63 -4.82 1.33
CA ARG A 212 6.08 -3.70 2.18
C ARG A 212 6.14 -2.39 1.40
N GLN A 213 6.79 -2.37 0.23
CA GLN A 213 6.90 -1.16 -0.60
C GLN A 213 5.53 -0.58 -0.95
N LEU A 214 4.57 -1.42 -1.35
CA LEU A 214 3.20 -1.00 -1.61
C LEU A 214 2.52 -0.46 -0.34
N THR A 215 2.60 -1.20 0.76
CA THR A 215 1.99 -0.82 2.05
C THR A 215 2.52 0.50 2.57
N ASP A 216 3.83 0.69 2.58
CA ASP A 216 4.47 1.94 3.02
C ASP A 216 4.09 3.10 2.09
N THR A 217 4.07 2.88 0.77
CA THR A 217 3.64 3.91 -0.20
C THR A 217 2.20 4.35 0.06
N PHE A 218 1.26 3.42 0.26
CA PHE A 218 -0.14 3.79 0.51
C PHE A 218 -0.34 4.45 1.88
N ASN A 219 0.35 3.95 2.91
CA ASN A 219 0.31 4.53 4.26
C ASN A 219 0.82 5.98 4.29
N ASP A 220 1.95 6.27 3.63
CA ASP A 220 2.53 7.61 3.58
C ASP A 220 1.63 8.62 2.86
N HIS A 221 0.89 8.17 1.85
CA HIS A 221 -0.12 8.97 1.17
C HIS A 221 -1.48 9.02 1.92
N GLY A 222 -1.60 8.35 3.07
CA GLY A 222 -2.81 8.34 3.90
C GLY A 222 -3.95 7.46 3.39
N PHE A 223 -3.68 6.54 2.45
CA PHE A 223 -4.70 5.69 1.82
C PHE A 223 -4.65 4.25 2.32
N LEU A 224 -5.83 3.64 2.43
CA LEU A 224 -5.97 2.22 2.71
C LEU A 224 -6.20 1.45 1.40
N ALA A 225 -5.15 0.78 0.91
CA ALA A 225 -5.27 -0.18 -0.18
C ALA A 225 -5.71 -1.55 0.38
N ASN A 226 -6.82 -2.08 -0.14
CA ASN A 226 -7.28 -3.45 0.12
C ASN A 226 -6.67 -4.39 -0.93
N THR A 227 -6.85 -5.71 -0.81
CA THR A 227 -6.31 -6.66 -1.79
C THR A 227 -7.41 -7.46 -2.47
N ILE A 228 -7.27 -7.66 -3.78
CA ILE A 228 -8.11 -8.54 -4.61
C ILE A 228 -7.26 -9.75 -5.00
N THR A 229 -7.78 -10.96 -4.78
CA THR A 229 -7.18 -12.19 -5.35
C THR A 229 -8.18 -13.06 -6.07
N VAL A 230 -7.69 -13.80 -7.06
CA VAL A 230 -8.54 -14.51 -8.04
C VAL A 230 -8.31 -16.02 -8.10
N SER A 231 -7.27 -16.54 -7.45
CA SER A 231 -7.05 -17.99 -7.34
C SER A 231 -7.88 -18.63 -6.23
N TYR A 232 -8.18 -19.93 -6.40
CA TYR A 232 -8.82 -20.72 -5.35
C TYR A 232 -7.79 -21.11 -4.30
N ASP A 233 -8.07 -20.75 -3.06
CA ASP A 233 -7.26 -21.07 -1.90
C ASP A 233 -8.20 -21.24 -0.68
N ASP A 234 -8.12 -22.38 0.01
CA ASP A 234 -8.87 -22.68 1.24
C ASP A 234 -8.30 -21.95 2.47
N MET A 235 -7.05 -21.50 2.40
CA MET A 235 -6.32 -20.80 3.45
C MET A 235 -6.22 -19.28 3.26
N ALA A 236 -6.72 -18.72 2.15
CA ALA A 236 -6.49 -17.31 1.76
C ALA A 236 -6.71 -16.27 2.87
N ASN A 237 -7.79 -16.41 3.67
CA ASN A 237 -8.08 -15.51 4.78
C ASN A 237 -7.11 -15.67 5.96
N GLN A 238 -6.58 -16.87 6.19
CA GLN A 238 -5.54 -17.13 7.18
C GLN A 238 -4.20 -16.56 6.71
N THR A 239 -3.81 -16.83 5.46
CA THR A 239 -2.61 -16.23 4.84
C THR A 239 -2.65 -14.71 4.93
N TRP A 240 -3.80 -14.09 4.65
CA TRP A 240 -3.99 -12.65 4.78
C TRP A 240 -3.86 -12.15 6.23
N ALA A 241 -4.46 -12.85 7.20
CA ALA A 241 -4.30 -12.52 8.61
C ALA A 241 -2.84 -12.63 9.05
N ASP A 242 -2.09 -13.61 8.54
CA ASP A 242 -0.67 -13.78 8.83
C ASP A 242 0.19 -12.67 8.20
N TYR A 243 -0.16 -12.19 6.99
CA TYR A 243 0.45 -11.00 6.37
C TYR A 243 0.17 -9.72 7.18
N GLN A 244 -1.04 -9.54 7.70
CA GLN A 244 -1.40 -8.42 8.58
C GLN A 244 -0.63 -8.47 9.90
N ASN A 245 -0.57 -9.64 10.54
CA ASN A 245 0.11 -9.86 11.82
C ASN A 245 1.64 -9.71 11.72
N SER A 246 2.23 -10.02 10.56
CA SER A 246 3.67 -9.85 10.28
C SER A 246 4.04 -8.45 9.79
N GLY A 247 3.07 -7.56 9.58
CA GLY A 247 3.30 -6.21 9.06
C GLY A 247 3.75 -6.18 7.60
N LEU A 248 3.46 -7.22 6.81
CA LEU A 248 3.65 -7.19 5.35
C LEU A 248 2.60 -6.31 4.67
N VAL A 249 1.39 -6.24 5.24
CA VAL A 249 0.27 -5.42 4.75
C VAL A 249 -0.37 -4.61 5.89
N ASN A 250 -1.10 -3.55 5.56
CA ASN A 250 -1.77 -2.72 6.55
C ASN A 250 -2.79 -3.54 7.37
N PRO A 251 -2.76 -3.52 8.72
CA PRO A 251 -3.63 -4.37 9.54
C PRO A 251 -5.13 -4.06 9.42
N ASN A 252 -5.51 -2.89 8.87
CA ASN A 252 -6.91 -2.53 8.62
C ASN A 252 -7.39 -2.89 7.20
N SER A 253 -6.49 -3.33 6.31
CA SER A 253 -6.83 -3.65 4.92
C SER A 253 -7.49 -5.02 4.81
N TYR A 254 -8.53 -5.18 3.99
CA TYR A 254 -9.22 -6.46 3.83
C TYR A 254 -8.85 -7.18 2.52
N LEU A 255 -9.03 -8.50 2.52
CA LEU A 255 -8.92 -9.35 1.34
C LEU A 255 -10.30 -9.57 0.69
N LEU A 256 -10.38 -9.35 -0.61
CA LEU A 256 -11.49 -9.70 -1.48
C LEU A 256 -11.06 -10.82 -2.44
N ASN A 257 -11.18 -12.07 -1.99
CA ASN A 257 -10.91 -13.23 -2.84
C ASN A 257 -12.16 -13.66 -3.63
N MET A 258 -12.01 -13.91 -4.93
CA MET A 258 -13.10 -14.29 -5.83
C MET A 258 -13.86 -15.54 -5.39
N TYR A 259 -13.15 -16.60 -4.99
CA TYR A 259 -13.80 -17.84 -4.59
C TYR A 259 -14.51 -17.69 -3.25
N ASN A 260 -13.90 -16.98 -2.28
CA ASN A 260 -14.54 -16.68 -1.00
C ASN A 260 -15.87 -15.93 -1.17
N ASP A 261 -15.91 -14.92 -2.04
CA ASP A 261 -17.13 -14.15 -2.35
C ASP A 261 -18.18 -15.00 -3.09
N LEU A 262 -17.80 -15.69 -4.18
CA LEU A 262 -18.73 -16.53 -4.94
C LEU A 262 -19.31 -17.68 -4.11
N GLN A 263 -18.47 -18.35 -3.31
CA GLN A 263 -18.89 -19.41 -2.38
C GLN A 263 -19.63 -18.87 -1.16
N GLY A 264 -19.61 -17.55 -0.92
CA GLY A 264 -20.21 -16.91 0.24
C GLY A 264 -19.60 -17.38 1.56
N ARG A 265 -18.29 -17.64 1.59
CA ARG A 265 -17.58 -18.12 2.78
C ARG A 265 -17.66 -17.08 3.90
N ASN A 266 -18.22 -17.47 5.03
CA ASN A 266 -18.25 -16.69 6.27
C ASN A 266 -17.61 -17.50 7.40
N GLN A 267 -16.58 -16.94 8.06
CA GLN A 267 -15.89 -17.59 9.17
C GLN A 267 -16.65 -17.54 10.50
N ASN A 268 -17.67 -16.66 10.59
CA ASN A 268 -18.46 -16.46 11.81
C ASN A 268 -19.71 -17.35 11.89
N VAL A 269 -19.95 -18.20 10.88
CA VAL A 269 -21.08 -19.15 10.88
C VAL A 269 -20.58 -20.49 11.39
N ALA A 270 -21.06 -20.90 12.56
CA ALA A 270 -20.86 -22.26 13.05
C ALA A 270 -21.58 -23.25 12.12
N VAL A 271 -20.79 -23.99 11.35
CA VAL A 271 -21.24 -25.08 10.48
C VAL A 271 -20.93 -26.41 11.14
N SER A 272 -21.83 -27.38 11.01
CA SER A 272 -21.57 -28.76 11.40
C SER A 272 -20.50 -29.33 10.47
N PRO A 273 -19.38 -29.89 10.98
CA PRO A 273 -18.41 -30.60 10.15
C PRO A 273 -19.11 -31.72 9.38
N ALA A 274 -18.67 -31.98 8.15
CA ALA A 274 -19.26 -33.06 7.36
C ALA A 274 -19.04 -34.43 8.06
N GLU A 275 -20.13 -35.15 8.32
CA GLU A 275 -20.06 -36.55 8.73
C GLU A 275 -19.76 -37.41 7.51
N ILE A 276 -18.80 -38.33 7.64
CA ILE A 276 -18.50 -39.33 6.60
C ILE A 276 -19.24 -40.61 6.98
N PRO A 277 -20.29 -41.00 6.23
CA PRO A 277 -20.93 -42.30 6.45
C PRO A 277 -20.00 -43.42 5.99
N PHE A 278 -19.80 -44.42 6.85
CA PHE A 278 -19.13 -45.67 6.52
C PHE A 278 -20.13 -46.82 6.60
N GLU A 279 -19.96 -47.85 5.78
CA GLU A 279 -20.73 -49.09 5.89
C GLU A 279 -20.08 -50.02 6.94
N ASP A 280 -20.90 -50.81 7.65
CA ASP A 280 -20.46 -51.63 8.80
C ASP A 280 -19.39 -52.68 8.44
N ASN A 281 -19.24 -53.03 7.15
CA ASN A 281 -18.26 -53.97 6.62
C ASN A 281 -16.90 -53.34 6.24
N TYR A 282 -16.78 -52.01 6.20
CA TYR A 282 -15.53 -51.37 5.77
C TYR A 282 -14.42 -51.53 6.81
N ARG A 283 -13.22 -51.91 6.35
CA ARG A 283 -12.00 -51.95 7.16
C ARG A 283 -11.38 -50.55 7.18
N ILE A 284 -11.13 -50.00 8.36
CA ILE A 284 -10.45 -48.71 8.53
C ILE A 284 -9.06 -48.93 9.11
N GLU A 285 -8.02 -48.43 8.43
CA GLU A 285 -6.63 -48.41 8.90
C GLU A 285 -6.20 -46.96 9.16
N HIS A 286 -5.74 -46.65 10.37
CA HIS A 286 -5.36 -45.28 10.76
C HIS A 286 -3.84 -45.07 10.71
N ASP A 287 -3.40 -44.18 9.81
CA ASP A 287 -2.01 -43.68 9.71
C ASP A 287 -1.84 -42.49 10.65
N ASN A 288 -1.48 -42.77 11.91
CA ASN A 288 -1.25 -41.78 12.97
C ASN A 288 -0.17 -40.74 12.59
N GLU A 289 0.83 -41.12 11.78
CA GLU A 289 1.93 -40.21 11.43
C GLU A 289 1.50 -39.13 10.43
N LYS A 290 0.53 -39.45 9.56
CA LYS A 290 0.00 -38.52 8.54
C LYS A 290 -1.38 -37.95 8.88
N ASN A 291 -2.00 -38.42 9.95
CA ASN A 291 -3.40 -38.17 10.31
C ASN A 291 -4.38 -38.51 9.16
N ILE A 292 -4.24 -39.72 8.62
CA ILE A 292 -5.04 -40.23 7.49
C ILE A 292 -5.73 -41.54 7.89
N ASP A 293 -7.05 -41.62 7.72
CA ASP A 293 -7.77 -42.90 7.69
C ASP A 293 -7.77 -43.46 6.27
N LYS A 294 -7.48 -44.75 6.11
CA LYS A 294 -7.66 -45.50 4.88
C LYS A 294 -8.84 -46.44 5.04
N VAL A 295 -9.80 -46.34 4.14
CA VAL A 295 -11.03 -47.13 4.17
C VAL A 295 -10.99 -48.12 3.01
N TYR A 296 -11.19 -49.40 3.33
CA TYR A 296 -11.19 -50.49 2.39
C TYR A 296 -12.54 -51.21 2.39
N ASP A 297 -13.03 -51.50 1.19
CA ASP A 297 -14.06 -52.52 0.97
C ASP A 297 -13.35 -53.83 0.58
N ASP A 298 -13.52 -54.87 1.41
CA ASP A 298 -12.64 -56.04 1.48
C ASP A 298 -11.14 -55.67 1.57
N ASP A 299 -10.42 -55.75 0.44
CA ASP A 299 -9.00 -55.40 0.27
C ASP A 299 -8.77 -54.27 -0.76
N ASN A 300 -9.84 -53.64 -1.24
CA ASN A 300 -9.80 -52.54 -2.19
C ASN A 300 -9.84 -51.21 -1.43
N LEU A 301 -8.80 -50.39 -1.58
CA LEU A 301 -8.82 -49.02 -1.05
C LEU A 301 -9.88 -48.22 -1.82
N ILE A 302 -10.92 -47.76 -1.11
CA ILE A 302 -12.01 -46.93 -1.68
C ILE A 302 -11.89 -45.46 -1.26
N MET A 303 -11.29 -45.17 -0.10
CA MET A 303 -11.22 -43.81 0.43
C MET A 303 -9.96 -43.56 1.25
N GLU A 304 -9.38 -42.36 1.14
CA GLU A 304 -8.45 -41.80 2.12
C GLU A 304 -9.02 -40.50 2.71
N VAL A 305 -9.13 -40.43 4.04
CA VAL A 305 -9.64 -39.27 4.78
C VAL A 305 -8.48 -38.61 5.52
N ALA A 306 -8.05 -37.44 5.06
CA ALA A 306 -6.97 -36.66 5.67
C ALA A 306 -7.54 -35.53 6.54
N ARG A 307 -7.02 -35.40 7.77
CA ARG A 307 -7.42 -34.37 8.73
C ARG A 307 -6.25 -33.46 9.12
N ASP A 308 -6.58 -32.23 9.51
CA ASP A 308 -5.61 -31.27 10.02
C ASP A 308 -5.20 -31.57 11.49
N ASN A 309 -4.31 -30.75 12.05
CA ASN A 309 -3.84 -30.91 13.43
C ASN A 309 -4.94 -30.63 14.50
N LYS A 310 -6.07 -30.02 14.11
CA LYS A 310 -7.27 -29.82 14.95
C LYS A 310 -8.30 -30.95 14.77
N ASN A 311 -7.95 -31.99 14.01
CA ASN A 311 -8.83 -33.11 13.63
C ASN A 311 -10.05 -32.70 12.78
N GLN A 312 -9.97 -31.58 12.07
CA GLN A 312 -10.95 -31.18 11.06
C GLN A 312 -10.67 -31.88 9.73
N LEU A 313 -11.71 -32.16 8.95
CA LEU A 313 -11.56 -32.68 7.59
C LEU A 313 -10.83 -31.67 6.72
N LYS A 314 -9.81 -32.13 5.98
CA LYS A 314 -9.08 -31.30 5.00
C LYS A 314 -9.28 -31.82 3.59
N ILE A 315 -9.06 -33.13 3.37
CA ILE A 315 -9.21 -33.77 2.06
C ILE A 315 -9.83 -35.15 2.24
N ILE A 316 -10.78 -35.50 1.36
CA ILE A 316 -11.15 -36.90 1.11
C ILE A 316 -10.76 -37.25 -0.32
N ARG A 317 -10.06 -38.37 -0.52
CA ARG A 317 -9.78 -38.94 -1.84
C ARG A 317 -10.62 -40.20 -2.03
N HIS A 318 -11.29 -40.31 -3.16
CA HIS A 318 -12.11 -41.48 -3.52
C HIS A 318 -11.43 -42.27 -4.64
N TYR A 319 -11.46 -43.59 -4.52
CA TYR A 319 -10.73 -44.51 -5.38
C TYR A 319 -11.64 -45.59 -5.97
N ASP A 320 -11.33 -46.02 -7.19
CA ASP A 320 -11.88 -47.21 -7.85
C ASP A 320 -10.74 -47.96 -8.53
N ASP A 321 -10.64 -49.28 -8.28
CA ASP A 321 -9.51 -50.13 -8.66
C ASP A 321 -8.13 -49.45 -8.47
N ARG A 322 -7.93 -48.85 -7.28
CA ARG A 322 -6.72 -48.09 -6.87
C ARG A 322 -6.41 -46.83 -7.71
N LYS A 323 -7.28 -46.42 -8.62
CA LYS A 323 -7.19 -45.15 -9.35
C LYS A 323 -7.95 -44.07 -8.60
N LEU A 324 -7.36 -42.88 -8.50
CA LEU A 324 -8.03 -41.71 -7.94
C LEU A 324 -9.18 -41.28 -8.88
N LEU A 325 -10.41 -41.30 -8.39
CA LEU A 325 -11.60 -40.83 -9.13
C LEU A 325 -11.87 -39.36 -8.85
N SER A 326 -11.90 -38.99 -7.56
CA SER A 326 -12.21 -37.65 -7.12
C SER A 326 -11.50 -37.29 -5.83
N ARG A 327 -11.42 -35.97 -5.57
CA ARG A 327 -10.89 -35.39 -4.35
C ARG A 327 -11.85 -34.31 -3.87
N ASP A 328 -12.43 -34.50 -2.69
CA ASP A 328 -13.10 -33.42 -1.96
C ASP A 328 -12.09 -32.63 -1.14
N ILE A 329 -12.20 -31.31 -1.19
CA ILE A 329 -11.35 -30.34 -0.51
C ILE A 329 -12.25 -29.54 0.42
N PHE A 330 -11.93 -29.56 1.71
CA PHE A 330 -12.72 -28.94 2.76
C PHE A 330 -12.11 -27.59 3.14
N ASP A 331 -12.96 -26.62 3.48
CA ASP A 331 -12.50 -25.32 3.99
C ASP A 331 -12.06 -25.40 5.47
N VAL A 332 -11.53 -24.30 6.01
CA VAL A 332 -11.10 -24.17 7.42
C VAL A 332 -12.23 -24.36 8.45
N ASN A 333 -13.48 -24.54 8.02
CA ASN A 333 -14.61 -24.87 8.88
C ASN A 333 -15.05 -26.34 8.75
N GLY A 334 -14.38 -27.15 7.90
CA GLY A 334 -14.70 -28.55 7.68
C GLY A 334 -15.90 -28.79 6.77
N VAL A 335 -16.25 -27.83 5.89
CA VAL A 335 -17.31 -27.97 4.87
C VAL A 335 -16.68 -28.24 3.50
N ASN A 336 -17.26 -29.17 2.73
CA ASN A 336 -16.77 -29.47 1.37
C ASN A 336 -16.89 -28.23 0.50
N SER A 337 -15.75 -27.70 0.09
CA SER A 337 -15.63 -26.44 -0.64
C SER A 337 -15.41 -26.68 -2.13
N ALA A 338 -14.69 -27.74 -2.51
CA ALA A 338 -14.53 -28.14 -3.90
C ALA A 338 -14.35 -29.65 -4.08
N THR A 339 -14.95 -30.21 -5.15
CA THR A 339 -14.66 -31.58 -5.62
C THR A 339 -13.90 -31.50 -6.94
N GLN A 340 -12.68 -32.05 -6.98
CA GLN A 340 -11.93 -32.31 -8.22
C GLN A 340 -12.27 -33.71 -8.74
N PHE A 341 -12.46 -33.88 -10.04
CA PHE A 341 -12.67 -35.16 -10.72
C PHE A 341 -11.51 -35.42 -11.68
N TYR A 342 -11.00 -36.65 -11.69
CA TYR A 342 -9.84 -37.06 -12.48
C TYR A 342 -10.23 -37.93 -13.68
N ASP A 343 -9.38 -37.94 -14.71
CA ASP A 343 -9.52 -38.81 -15.88
C ASP A 343 -9.28 -40.29 -15.48
N PRO A 344 -10.24 -41.23 -15.68
CA PRO A 344 -10.05 -42.65 -15.38
C PRO A 344 -8.94 -43.34 -16.19
N GLN A 345 -8.48 -42.71 -17.29
CA GLN A 345 -7.34 -43.13 -18.10
C GLN A 345 -6.03 -42.42 -17.70
N ASN A 346 -6.10 -41.28 -17.01
CA ASN A 346 -4.96 -40.52 -16.53
C ASN A 346 -5.25 -39.89 -15.14
N PRO A 347 -5.01 -40.61 -14.04
CA PRO A 347 -5.38 -40.15 -12.69
C PRO A 347 -4.60 -38.91 -12.20
N ASN A 348 -3.66 -38.40 -12.99
CA ASN A 348 -2.96 -37.12 -12.73
C ASN A 348 -3.62 -35.92 -13.43
N ARG A 349 -4.61 -36.13 -14.32
CA ARG A 349 -5.33 -35.07 -15.03
C ARG A 349 -6.68 -34.80 -14.36
N VAL A 350 -6.86 -33.60 -13.82
CA VAL A 350 -8.20 -33.10 -13.44
C VAL A 350 -8.97 -32.79 -14.72
N ILE A 351 -10.20 -33.30 -14.83
CA ILE A 351 -11.10 -33.07 -15.97
C ILE A 351 -12.25 -32.11 -15.60
N ARG A 352 -12.57 -32.00 -14.31
CA ARG A 352 -13.64 -31.14 -13.82
C ARG A 352 -13.42 -30.77 -12.36
N GLU A 353 -13.83 -29.57 -12.00
CA GLU A 353 -13.96 -29.11 -10.62
C GLU A 353 -15.37 -28.56 -10.38
N ASN A 354 -15.96 -28.95 -9.26
CA ASN A 354 -17.17 -28.34 -8.72
C ASN A 354 -16.77 -27.51 -7.49
N PHE A 355 -17.27 -26.28 -7.36
CA PHE A 355 -17.11 -25.44 -6.17
C PHE A 355 -18.46 -25.20 -5.52
N TYR A 356 -18.53 -25.38 -4.20
CA TYR A 356 -19.76 -25.31 -3.41
C TYR A 356 -19.75 -24.12 -2.46
N ARG A 357 -20.94 -23.66 -2.08
CA ARG A 357 -21.13 -22.71 -0.99
C ARG A 357 -21.14 -23.44 0.35
N GLN A 358 -21.11 -22.68 1.45
CA GLN A 358 -21.21 -23.23 2.80
C GLN A 358 -22.53 -23.98 3.10
N ASP A 359 -23.58 -23.76 2.29
CA ASP A 359 -24.85 -24.51 2.35
C ASP A 359 -24.85 -25.79 1.48
N GLY A 360 -23.71 -26.15 0.89
CA GLY A 360 -23.55 -27.29 -0.02
C GLY A 360 -24.11 -27.05 -1.44
N THR A 361 -24.72 -25.89 -1.73
CA THR A 361 -25.20 -25.59 -3.09
C THR A 361 -24.04 -25.32 -4.03
N LEU A 362 -24.21 -25.70 -5.29
CA LEU A 362 -23.18 -25.50 -6.32
C LEU A 362 -23.12 -24.01 -6.70
N VAL A 363 -21.91 -23.44 -6.73
CA VAL A 363 -21.69 -22.10 -7.30
C VAL A 363 -20.99 -22.14 -8.64
N LEU A 364 -19.97 -22.97 -8.81
CA LEU A 364 -19.13 -22.96 -10.01
C LEU A 364 -18.85 -24.39 -10.47
N ILE A 365 -18.84 -24.62 -11.78
CA ILE A 365 -18.18 -25.78 -12.39
C ILE A 365 -17.10 -25.25 -13.32
N LYS A 366 -15.89 -25.80 -13.24
CA LYS A 366 -14.88 -25.74 -14.29
C LYS A 366 -14.80 -27.09 -14.97
N SER A 367 -14.89 -27.14 -16.30
CA SER A 367 -14.68 -28.36 -17.09
C SER A 367 -13.47 -28.16 -17.99
N TYR A 368 -12.39 -28.89 -17.74
CA TYR A 368 -11.12 -28.72 -18.42
C TYR A 368 -11.15 -29.33 -19.82
N THR A 369 -10.96 -28.51 -20.86
CA THR A 369 -10.87 -28.97 -22.25
C THR A 369 -9.40 -29.20 -22.65
N GLU A 370 -9.06 -29.10 -23.94
CA GLU A 370 -7.66 -29.12 -24.39
C GLU A 370 -7.04 -27.70 -24.42
N ASP A 371 -7.87 -26.64 -24.55
CA ASP A 371 -7.42 -25.25 -24.62
C ASP A 371 -7.59 -24.52 -23.28
N GLU A 372 -8.84 -24.27 -22.88
CA GLU A 372 -9.24 -23.50 -21.69
C GLU A 372 -10.36 -24.23 -20.91
N PRO A 373 -10.58 -23.94 -19.61
CA PRO A 373 -11.72 -24.49 -18.88
C PRO A 373 -13.03 -23.82 -19.33
N PHE A 374 -14.03 -24.64 -19.68
CA PHE A 374 -15.40 -24.15 -19.81
C PHE A 374 -16.01 -23.97 -18.42
N ILE A 375 -16.36 -22.74 -18.07
CA ILE A 375 -16.81 -22.37 -16.73
C ILE A 375 -18.32 -22.13 -16.72
N GLN A 376 -19.01 -22.64 -15.70
CA GLN A 376 -20.44 -22.47 -15.48
C GLN A 376 -20.69 -21.89 -14.09
N LEU A 377 -21.43 -20.78 -13.99
CA LEU A 377 -21.76 -20.10 -12.75
C LEU A 377 -23.26 -20.25 -12.41
N PHE A 378 -23.56 -20.67 -11.19
CA PHE A 378 -24.90 -21.01 -10.71
C PHE A 378 -25.38 -20.08 -9.59
N SER A 379 -26.69 -19.87 -9.50
CA SER A 379 -27.33 -19.18 -8.39
C SER A 379 -27.44 -20.07 -7.14
N ARG A 380 -27.82 -19.50 -5.99
CA ARG A 380 -28.19 -20.30 -4.79
C ARG A 380 -29.37 -21.25 -5.03
N GLY A 381 -30.18 -21.01 -6.06
CA GLY A 381 -31.24 -21.94 -6.50
C GLY A 381 -30.76 -23.03 -7.46
N ASN A 382 -29.44 -23.24 -7.59
CA ASN A 382 -28.80 -24.15 -8.57
C ASN A 382 -29.19 -23.87 -10.04
N VAL A 383 -29.56 -22.63 -10.37
CA VAL A 383 -29.88 -22.20 -11.75
C VAL A 383 -28.62 -21.63 -12.41
N LEU A 384 -28.25 -22.13 -13.60
CA LEU A 384 -27.16 -21.57 -14.40
C LEU A 384 -27.44 -20.10 -14.75
N ILE A 385 -26.59 -19.18 -14.29
CA ILE A 385 -26.68 -17.73 -14.54
C ILE A 385 -25.85 -17.35 -15.77
N SER A 386 -24.63 -17.88 -15.86
CA SER A 386 -23.62 -17.46 -16.84
C SER A 386 -22.65 -18.57 -17.16
N THR A 387 -22.01 -18.47 -18.32
CA THR A 387 -20.94 -19.35 -18.76
C THR A 387 -19.77 -18.53 -19.28
N PHE A 388 -18.54 -18.95 -19.02
CA PHE A 388 -17.32 -18.26 -19.43
C PHE A 388 -16.40 -19.23 -20.17
N ALA A 389 -15.63 -18.70 -21.14
CA ALA A 389 -14.72 -19.49 -21.96
C ALA A 389 -13.30 -19.57 -21.39
N SER A 390 -12.99 -18.79 -20.36
CA SER A 390 -11.70 -18.74 -19.66
C SER A 390 -11.88 -18.16 -18.25
N ASP A 391 -10.85 -18.29 -17.41
CA ASP A 391 -10.82 -17.63 -16.10
C ASP A 391 -10.78 -16.09 -16.20
N GLU A 392 -10.14 -15.53 -17.24
CA GLU A 392 -10.14 -14.09 -17.50
C GLU A 392 -11.55 -13.50 -17.66
N ASP A 393 -12.44 -14.25 -18.32
CA ASP A 393 -13.83 -13.85 -18.55
C ASP A 393 -14.65 -13.91 -17.25
N LEU A 394 -14.44 -14.93 -16.42
CA LEU A 394 -15.04 -15.03 -15.09
C LEU A 394 -14.59 -13.88 -14.18
N ILE A 395 -13.28 -13.64 -14.08
CA ILE A 395 -12.68 -12.60 -13.23
C ILE A 395 -13.19 -11.22 -13.64
N PHE A 396 -13.15 -10.90 -14.94
CA PHE A 396 -13.66 -9.64 -15.45
C PHE A 396 -15.16 -9.46 -15.17
N TRP A 397 -15.95 -10.52 -15.32
CA TRP A 397 -17.37 -10.50 -15.00
C TRP A 397 -17.61 -10.29 -13.51
N TRP A 398 -16.87 -10.97 -12.64
CA TRP A 398 -17.00 -10.89 -11.19
C TRP A 398 -16.67 -9.49 -10.68
N LEU A 399 -15.51 -8.94 -11.07
CA LEU A 399 -15.10 -7.57 -10.72
C LEU A 399 -16.15 -6.55 -11.15
N LYS A 400 -16.59 -6.61 -12.41
CA LYS A 400 -17.58 -5.67 -12.97
C LYS A 400 -18.96 -5.76 -12.30
N ASN A 401 -19.50 -6.97 -12.14
CA ASN A 401 -20.92 -7.17 -11.86
C ASN A 401 -21.21 -7.53 -10.39
N GLN A 402 -20.18 -7.85 -9.60
CA GLN A 402 -20.30 -8.24 -8.20
C GLN A 402 -19.35 -7.44 -7.31
N ALA A 403 -18.05 -7.74 -7.32
CA ALA A 403 -17.07 -7.21 -6.37
C ALA A 403 -16.96 -5.67 -6.36
N LEU A 404 -16.90 -5.02 -7.52
CA LEU A 404 -16.76 -3.56 -7.65
C LEU A 404 -18.04 -2.91 -8.20
N ARG A 405 -19.19 -3.59 -8.06
CA ARG A 405 -20.45 -3.12 -8.64
C ARG A 405 -20.87 -1.78 -8.04
N ASN A 406 -21.06 -0.78 -8.90
CA ASN A 406 -21.40 0.60 -8.54
C ASN A 406 -20.35 1.30 -7.66
N MET A 407 -19.11 0.78 -7.61
CA MET A 407 -18.01 1.35 -6.83
C MET A 407 -17.09 2.18 -7.74
N GLN A 408 -16.66 3.35 -7.28
CA GLN A 408 -15.50 4.01 -7.85
C GLN A 408 -14.25 3.40 -7.20
N ALA A 409 -13.46 2.70 -8.00
CA ALA A 409 -12.31 1.94 -7.53
C ALA A 409 -11.07 2.22 -8.39
N THR A 410 -9.89 2.16 -7.80
CA THR A 410 -8.61 2.16 -8.51
C THR A 410 -7.89 0.87 -8.16
N ILE A 411 -7.57 0.08 -9.18
CA ILE A 411 -6.85 -1.18 -9.05
C ILE A 411 -5.40 -0.98 -9.48
N PHE A 412 -4.49 -1.24 -8.57
CA PHE A 412 -3.07 -1.39 -8.83
C PHE A 412 -2.78 -2.83 -9.22
N VAL A 413 -2.02 -3.06 -10.29
CA VAL A 413 -1.77 -4.41 -10.80
C VAL A 413 -0.37 -4.50 -11.39
N SER A 414 0.38 -5.57 -11.08
CA SER A 414 1.68 -5.82 -11.70
C SER A 414 1.55 -5.90 -13.22
N ILE A 415 2.44 -5.23 -13.96
CA ILE A 415 2.46 -5.29 -15.43
C ILE A 415 2.78 -6.68 -15.99
N ASP A 416 3.35 -7.56 -15.15
CA ASP A 416 3.57 -8.98 -15.46
C ASP A 416 2.34 -9.86 -15.24
N SER A 417 1.31 -9.40 -14.50
CA SER A 417 0.10 -10.20 -14.27
C SER A 417 -0.56 -10.52 -15.61
N HIS A 418 -0.89 -11.81 -15.81
CA HIS A 418 -1.58 -12.30 -16.99
C HIS A 418 -2.85 -11.48 -17.27
N PHE A 419 -3.56 -11.10 -16.20
CA PHE A 419 -4.83 -10.40 -16.26
C PHE A 419 -4.72 -8.90 -16.57
N TYR A 420 -3.53 -8.29 -16.56
CA TYR A 420 -3.38 -6.83 -16.74
C TYR A 420 -4.13 -6.30 -17.97
N LYS A 421 -3.91 -6.90 -19.15
CA LYS A 421 -4.56 -6.47 -20.40
C LYS A 421 -6.07 -6.65 -20.38
N ARG A 422 -6.58 -7.68 -19.70
CA ARG A 422 -8.01 -7.92 -19.51
C ARG A 422 -8.63 -6.86 -18.60
N LEU A 423 -7.97 -6.58 -17.47
CA LEU A 423 -8.42 -5.62 -16.46
C LEU A 423 -8.52 -4.20 -17.01
N LEU A 424 -7.66 -3.79 -17.97
CA LEU A 424 -7.78 -2.51 -18.68
C LEU A 424 -9.17 -2.24 -19.30
N GLY A 425 -9.99 -3.27 -19.54
CA GLY A 425 -11.37 -3.14 -19.98
C GLY A 425 -12.36 -2.64 -18.91
N LEU A 426 -12.01 -2.72 -17.62
CA LEU A 426 -12.85 -2.29 -16.49
C LEU A 426 -13.01 -0.76 -16.41
N ARG A 427 -12.11 0.00 -17.05
CA ARG A 427 -12.18 1.47 -17.20
C ARG A 427 -13.45 2.00 -17.85
N LYS A 428 -14.23 1.15 -18.50
CA LYS A 428 -15.58 1.47 -19.01
C LYS A 428 -16.67 1.49 -17.93
N TYR A 429 -16.34 1.14 -16.68
CA TYR A 429 -17.25 0.95 -15.56
C TYR A 429 -16.77 1.69 -14.29
N SER A 430 -16.15 2.86 -14.46
CA SER A 430 -15.63 3.73 -13.38
C SER A 430 -14.50 3.14 -12.53
N VAL A 431 -13.91 2.01 -12.94
CA VAL A 431 -12.74 1.37 -12.33
C VAL A 431 -11.47 1.81 -13.05
N GLU A 432 -10.60 2.54 -12.38
CA GLU A 432 -9.28 2.90 -12.90
C GLU A 432 -8.31 1.74 -12.73
N ILE A 433 -7.36 1.59 -13.66
CA ILE A 433 -6.33 0.55 -13.63
C ILE A 433 -4.97 1.24 -13.75
N ILE A 434 -4.14 1.10 -12.72
CA ILE A 434 -2.79 1.68 -12.65
C ILE A 434 -1.78 0.51 -12.62
N PRO A 435 -0.98 0.31 -13.67
CA PRO A 435 0.08 -0.70 -13.63
C PRO A 435 1.16 -0.36 -12.61
N ILE A 436 1.75 -1.39 -12.03
CA ILE A 436 2.99 -1.35 -11.27
C ILE A 436 4.09 -2.00 -12.12
N VAL A 437 5.22 -1.31 -12.29
CA VAL A 437 6.41 -1.80 -13.00
C VAL A 437 7.56 -1.85 -11.99
N MET A 438 7.91 -3.04 -11.50
CA MET A 438 8.95 -3.26 -10.50
C MET A 438 10.37 -3.23 -11.10
N THR A 439 10.57 -3.72 -12.32
CA THR A 439 11.87 -3.70 -13.01
C THR A 439 11.74 -3.33 -14.50
N GLN A 440 12.85 -2.92 -15.13
CA GLN A 440 12.85 -2.42 -16.52
C GLN A 440 12.62 -3.53 -17.57
N ASP A 441 12.99 -4.78 -17.25
CA ASP A 441 12.93 -5.91 -18.17
C ASP A 441 11.60 -6.69 -18.11
N GLN A 442 10.71 -6.31 -17.17
CA GLN A 442 9.37 -6.91 -17.03
C GLN A 442 8.57 -6.79 -18.31
N ASN A 443 7.99 -7.92 -18.74
CA ASN A 443 7.18 -8.13 -19.93
C ASN A 443 7.34 -7.04 -21.01
N ALA A 444 8.54 -6.94 -21.61
CA ALA A 444 8.96 -5.78 -22.40
C ALA A 444 8.00 -5.38 -23.55
N GLY A 445 7.26 -6.35 -24.11
CA GLY A 445 6.20 -6.08 -25.09
C GLY A 445 4.98 -5.36 -24.49
N VAL A 446 4.58 -5.72 -23.27
CA VAL A 446 3.52 -5.04 -22.51
C VAL A 446 3.98 -3.65 -22.06
N VAL A 447 5.21 -3.50 -21.54
CA VAL A 447 5.80 -2.19 -21.20
C VAL A 447 5.89 -1.28 -22.44
N THR A 448 6.25 -1.80 -23.61
CA THR A 448 6.25 -1.02 -24.87
C THR A 448 4.86 -0.48 -25.21
N ASN A 449 3.79 -1.29 -25.04
CA ASN A 449 2.42 -0.84 -25.27
C ASN A 449 1.94 0.23 -24.27
N LEU A 450 2.47 0.23 -23.04
CA LEU A 450 2.26 1.28 -22.06
C LEU A 450 2.96 2.57 -22.50
N LEU A 451 4.26 2.50 -22.80
CA LEU A 451 5.09 3.66 -23.21
C LEU A 451 4.61 4.31 -24.52
N ASP A 452 4.12 3.52 -25.46
CA ASP A 452 3.55 3.99 -26.74
C ASP A 452 2.11 4.51 -26.59
N GLY A 453 1.50 4.39 -25.41
CA GLY A 453 0.13 4.84 -25.14
C GLY A 453 -0.96 3.97 -25.76
N THR A 454 -0.62 2.81 -26.33
CA THR A 454 -1.57 1.84 -26.88
C THR A 454 -2.58 1.38 -25.82
N ASP A 455 -2.12 1.21 -24.58
CA ASP A 455 -2.98 0.84 -23.44
C ASP A 455 -3.87 2.00 -22.94
N LYS A 456 -3.61 3.24 -23.38
CA LYS A 456 -4.31 4.47 -22.95
C LYS A 456 -4.32 4.67 -21.42
N VAL A 457 -3.29 4.15 -20.75
CA VAL A 457 -3.07 4.35 -19.31
C VAL A 457 -2.49 5.75 -19.12
N THR A 458 -2.92 6.43 -18.06
CA THR A 458 -2.54 7.81 -17.72
C THR A 458 -1.65 7.91 -16.48
N ALA A 459 -1.56 6.85 -15.69
CA ALA A 459 -0.80 6.79 -14.44
C ALA A 459 -0.10 5.42 -14.30
N VAL A 460 1.13 5.39 -13.77
CA VAL A 460 1.91 4.15 -13.54
C VAL A 460 2.80 4.29 -12.31
N PHE A 461 2.83 3.27 -11.45
CA PHE A 461 3.80 3.17 -10.36
C PHE A 461 5.08 2.46 -10.82
N ALA A 462 6.22 3.07 -10.55
CA ALA A 462 7.55 2.48 -10.72
C ALA A 462 8.07 1.94 -9.39
N GLY A 463 8.55 0.70 -9.33
CA GLY A 463 9.02 0.07 -8.09
C GLY A 463 10.33 0.63 -7.51
N ASN A 464 11.02 1.52 -8.23
CA ASN A 464 12.20 2.24 -7.77
C ASN A 464 12.55 3.42 -8.73
N LYS A 465 13.45 4.30 -8.29
CA LYS A 465 13.89 5.49 -9.05
C LYS A 465 14.47 5.17 -10.45
N ASN A 466 15.11 4.01 -10.64
CA ASN A 466 15.68 3.61 -11.93
C ASN A 466 14.58 3.25 -12.95
N VAL A 467 13.51 2.58 -12.50
CA VAL A 467 12.34 2.33 -13.35
C VAL A 467 11.60 3.64 -13.63
N ASN A 468 11.42 4.52 -12.64
CA ASN A 468 10.79 5.83 -12.84
C ASN A 468 11.50 6.65 -13.93
N GLY A 469 12.84 6.73 -13.85
CA GLY A 469 13.67 7.41 -14.86
C GLY A 469 13.61 6.77 -16.24
N TYR A 470 13.51 5.43 -16.33
CA TYR A 470 13.31 4.73 -17.59
C TYR A 470 11.94 5.04 -18.21
N LEU A 471 10.86 4.98 -17.42
CA LEU A 471 9.50 5.28 -17.90
C LEU A 471 9.40 6.74 -18.38
N ASN A 472 9.86 7.70 -17.57
CA ASN A 472 9.90 9.12 -17.93
C ASN A 472 10.67 9.38 -19.24
N LYS A 473 11.80 8.70 -19.47
CA LYS A 473 12.65 8.91 -20.64
C LYS A 473 12.08 8.32 -21.94
N ASN A 474 11.30 7.25 -21.85
CA ASN A 474 10.87 6.47 -23.02
C ASN A 474 9.36 6.59 -23.33
N ALA A 475 8.57 7.19 -22.44
CA ALA A 475 7.15 7.43 -22.67
C ALA A 475 6.95 8.39 -23.86
N LYS A 476 6.15 7.96 -24.86
CA LYS A 476 5.76 8.76 -26.03
C LYS A 476 4.45 9.53 -25.80
N VAL A 477 3.78 9.25 -24.68
CA VAL A 477 2.53 9.89 -24.23
C VAL A 477 2.74 10.47 -22.84
N LYS A 478 2.01 11.55 -22.52
CA LYS A 478 2.00 12.11 -21.17
C LYS A 478 1.32 11.12 -20.21
N MET A 479 2.06 10.71 -19.19
CA MET A 479 1.59 9.88 -18.08
C MET A 479 2.12 10.46 -16.78
N ASP A 480 1.40 10.19 -15.70
CA ASP A 480 1.83 10.46 -14.34
C ASP A 480 2.58 9.23 -13.81
N ILE A 481 3.75 9.44 -13.21
CA ILE A 481 4.72 8.38 -12.91
C ILE A 481 5.27 8.60 -11.50
N SER A 482 4.66 7.92 -10.52
CA SER A 482 5.14 7.90 -9.14
C SER A 482 6.09 6.74 -8.89
N THR A 483 6.92 6.88 -7.85
CA THR A 483 7.81 5.80 -7.39
C THR A 483 7.21 5.18 -6.12
N LEU A 484 7.25 3.85 -6.01
CA LEU A 484 7.02 3.19 -4.72
C LEU A 484 8.16 3.54 -3.77
N ASN A 485 7.86 3.59 -2.47
CA ASN A 485 8.85 3.82 -1.44
C ASN A 485 9.96 2.75 -1.48
N ASP A 486 11.20 3.18 -1.33
CA ASP A 486 12.33 2.28 -1.10
C ASP A 486 12.27 1.80 0.36
N VAL A 487 11.98 0.51 0.57
CA VAL A 487 12.07 -0.11 1.91
C VAL A 487 13.55 -0.24 2.25
N GLU A 488 14.03 0.55 3.23
CA GLU A 488 15.37 0.35 3.79
C GLU A 488 15.46 -1.05 4.41
N THR A 489 16.12 -1.98 3.71
CA THR A 489 16.46 -3.27 4.30
C THR A 489 17.45 -3.01 5.44
N PRO A 490 17.13 -3.36 6.71
CA PRO A 490 18.05 -3.14 7.80
C PRO A 490 19.32 -3.95 7.53
N ILE A 491 20.44 -3.25 7.35
CA ILE A 491 21.75 -3.87 7.16
C ILE A 491 22.16 -4.51 8.49
N TYR A 492 21.75 -5.77 8.68
CA TYR A 492 22.31 -6.63 9.70
C TYR A 492 23.78 -6.86 9.37
N LYS A 493 24.65 -6.02 9.93
CA LYS A 493 26.08 -6.28 9.99
C LYS A 493 26.29 -7.53 10.84
N HIS A 494 26.71 -8.61 10.19
CA HIS A 494 27.20 -9.84 10.82
C HIS A 494 28.47 -9.58 11.65
#